data_AF-L2FXN2-F1
#
_entry.id   AF-L2FXN2-F1
#
_cell.length_a   1.000
_cell.length_b   1.000
_cell.length_c   1.000
_cell.angle_alpha   90.00
_cell.angle_beta   90.00
_cell.angle_gamma   90.00
#
_symmetry.space_group_name_H-M   'P 1'
#
loop_
_entity.id
_entity.type
_entity.pdbx_description
1 polymer ?
#
loop_
_entity_poly.entity_id
_entity_poly.type
_entity_poly.pdbx_seq_one_letter_code
_entity_poly.pdbx_strand_id
1 'polypeptide(L)'
;MDAALAYASFLDFKSMPDAAEKMYQWALALATETASASLVDGRTYTINDKTTPPSENVLTVLTSIATHKARSGDERPQEVPTSLWQRVWNAAAAPKYPPPPDDGSRPPWRHSKELCEEASLNLYIGEILFATKDAKANREEGLAWTRDAVDLAEEQLRKVGTVGGDREARQTCRECLGVGLENWSAMVAKLAKEEEAKKNAAPTKSTFGFWSEAKTVDGRWAAEQDVVTERIRRTRELLVNVEPPAAGLASLLRA
;
A
#
# COMPACT_ATOMS: atom_id res chain seq x y z
N MET A 1 -4.29 -25.64 23.59
CA MET A 1 -3.10 -25.03 22.98
C MET A 1 -3.03 -23.53 23.33
N ASP A 2 -4.02 -22.72 23.00
CA ASP A 2 -4.00 -21.25 23.24
C ASP A 2 -3.76 -20.85 24.71
N ALA A 3 -4.38 -21.56 25.66
CA ALA A 3 -4.15 -21.31 27.08
C ALA A 3 -2.68 -21.52 27.50
N ALA A 4 -2.00 -22.51 26.89
CA ALA A 4 -0.58 -22.76 27.12
C ALA A 4 0.28 -21.63 26.54
N LEU A 5 -0.05 -21.14 25.33
CA LEU A 5 0.64 -20.00 24.72
C LEU A 5 0.45 -18.70 25.51
N ALA A 6 -0.76 -18.44 26.00
CA ALA A 6 -1.05 -17.27 26.82
C ALA A 6 -0.30 -17.31 28.16
N TYR A 7 -0.19 -18.49 28.78
CA TYR A 7 0.60 -18.64 30.00
C TYR A 7 2.11 -18.54 29.72
N ALA A 8 2.59 -19.08 28.61
CA ALA A 8 3.99 -18.95 28.20
C ALA A 8 4.39 -17.48 27.99
N SER A 9 3.56 -16.70 27.31
CA SER A 9 3.82 -15.27 27.10
C SER A 9 3.79 -14.46 28.40
N PHE A 10 2.92 -14.84 29.35
CA PHE A 10 2.93 -14.27 30.70
C PHE A 10 4.23 -14.60 31.45
N LEU A 11 4.75 -15.82 31.34
CA LEU A 11 6.02 -16.20 31.96
C LEU A 11 7.21 -15.44 31.34
N ASP A 12 7.20 -15.22 30.03
CA ASP A 12 8.16 -14.34 29.35
C ASP A 12 8.09 -12.91 29.88
N PHE A 13 6.88 -12.35 30.03
CA PHE A 13 6.69 -11.04 30.65
C PHE A 13 7.24 -10.99 32.08
N LYS A 14 7.12 -12.08 32.83
CA LYS A 14 7.68 -12.21 34.18
C LYS A 14 9.18 -12.53 34.21
N SER A 15 9.87 -12.53 33.07
CA SER A 15 11.31 -12.83 32.97
C SER A 15 11.66 -14.22 33.49
N MET A 16 10.79 -15.22 33.24
CA MET A 16 11.01 -16.63 33.58
C MET A 16 11.11 -17.50 32.31
N PRO A 17 12.20 -17.37 31.52
CA PRO A 17 12.27 -17.97 30.19
C PRO A 17 12.29 -19.51 30.22
N ASP A 18 12.96 -20.13 31.18
CA ASP A 18 13.01 -21.60 31.29
C ASP A 18 11.63 -22.23 31.55
N ALA A 19 10.77 -21.50 32.27
CA ALA A 19 9.40 -21.93 32.53
C ALA A 19 8.52 -21.68 31.29
N ALA A 20 8.71 -20.54 30.61
CA ALA A 20 8.02 -20.22 29.36
C ALA A 20 8.34 -21.25 28.27
N GLU A 21 9.60 -21.65 28.10
CA GLU A 21 10.05 -22.68 27.15
C GLU A 21 9.28 -23.99 27.35
N LYS A 22 9.14 -24.46 28.59
CA LYS A 22 8.36 -25.69 28.89
C LYS A 22 6.89 -25.55 28.50
N MET A 23 6.31 -24.37 28.69
CA MET A 23 4.93 -24.09 28.30
C MET A 23 4.77 -24.05 26.78
N TYR A 24 5.73 -23.48 26.07
CA TYR A 24 5.77 -23.49 24.61
C TYR A 24 5.96 -24.90 24.03
N GLN A 25 6.83 -25.72 24.61
CA GLN A 25 6.98 -27.14 24.25
C GLN A 25 5.69 -27.93 24.47
N TRP A 26 4.99 -27.66 25.58
CA TRP A 26 3.69 -28.28 25.84
C TRP A 26 2.62 -27.83 24.83
N ALA A 27 2.60 -26.53 24.47
CA ALA A 27 1.73 -26.02 23.42
C ALA A 27 1.99 -26.69 22.06
N LEU A 28 3.26 -26.95 21.74
CA LEU A 28 3.65 -27.65 20.51
C LEU A 28 3.16 -29.10 20.51
N ALA A 29 3.35 -29.82 21.63
CA ALA A 29 2.85 -31.18 21.78
C ALA A 29 1.33 -31.27 21.54
N LEU A 30 0.56 -30.30 22.07
CA LEU A 30 -0.89 -30.21 21.84
C LEU A 30 -1.23 -29.88 20.37
N ALA A 31 -0.43 -29.05 19.70
CA ALA A 31 -0.66 -28.70 18.30
C ALA A 31 -0.30 -29.85 17.33
N THR A 32 0.64 -30.71 17.72
CA THR A 32 1.10 -31.86 16.92
C THR A 32 0.43 -33.17 17.29
N GLU A 33 -0.54 -33.18 18.22
CA GLU A 33 -1.21 -34.41 18.69
C GLU A 33 -1.91 -35.17 17.55
N THR A 34 -2.46 -34.43 16.57
CA THR A 34 -3.11 -34.99 15.38
C THR A 34 -2.20 -35.01 14.15
N ALA A 35 -0.95 -34.57 14.29
CA ALA A 35 0.02 -34.48 13.20
C ALA A 35 0.80 -35.79 13.03
N SER A 36 1.35 -35.99 11.83
CA SER A 36 2.26 -37.11 11.59
C SER A 36 3.55 -36.95 12.39
N ALA A 37 4.09 -38.06 12.89
CA ALA A 37 5.24 -38.10 13.80
C ALA A 37 6.54 -37.46 13.26
N SER A 38 6.59 -37.11 11.97
CA SER A 38 7.74 -36.50 11.31
C SER A 38 7.50 -35.07 10.83
N LEU A 39 6.40 -34.40 11.21
CA LEU A 39 6.08 -33.06 10.72
C LEU A 39 7.06 -31.98 11.22
N VAL A 40 7.48 -32.06 12.49
CA VAL A 40 8.34 -31.04 13.15
C VAL A 40 9.49 -31.72 13.88
N ASP A 41 10.72 -31.24 13.70
CA ASP A 41 11.85 -31.65 14.53
C ASP A 41 11.77 -30.96 15.91
N GLY A 42 11.55 -31.74 16.97
CA GLY A 42 11.43 -31.21 18.34
C GLY A 42 12.71 -30.56 18.86
N ARG A 43 13.88 -30.78 18.23
CA ARG A 43 15.13 -30.13 18.62
C ARG A 43 15.35 -28.82 17.88
N THR A 44 15.02 -28.72 16.61
CA THR A 44 15.30 -27.52 15.78
C THR A 44 14.07 -26.68 15.47
N TYR A 45 12.88 -27.18 15.82
CA TYR A 45 11.58 -26.57 15.51
C TYR A 45 11.37 -26.31 14.01
N THR A 46 12.08 -27.04 13.15
CA THR A 46 11.92 -26.95 11.69
C THR A 46 10.82 -27.86 11.18
N ILE A 47 10.01 -27.35 10.24
CA ILE A 47 8.97 -28.11 9.56
C ILE A 47 9.58 -28.91 8.41
N ASN A 48 9.21 -30.19 8.30
CA ASN A 48 9.61 -31.03 7.17
C ASN A 48 8.71 -30.79 5.95
N ASP A 49 9.25 -30.12 4.93
CA ASP A 49 8.55 -29.75 3.68
C ASP A 49 8.16 -30.95 2.79
N LYS A 50 8.63 -32.15 3.13
CA LYS A 50 8.28 -33.41 2.42
C LYS A 50 6.98 -34.04 2.91
N THR A 51 6.33 -33.45 3.91
CA THR A 51 5.14 -33.99 4.57
C THR A 51 3.90 -33.18 4.23
N THR A 52 2.75 -33.58 4.77
CA THR A 52 1.49 -32.83 4.65
C THR A 52 1.65 -31.39 5.14
N PRO A 53 0.99 -30.40 4.51
CA PRO A 53 1.03 -29.01 4.98
C PRO A 53 0.67 -28.91 6.47
N PRO A 54 1.42 -28.13 7.25
CA PRO A 54 1.17 -27.99 8.68
C PRO A 54 -0.16 -27.29 8.94
N SER A 55 -0.80 -27.62 10.06
CA SER A 55 -2.00 -26.92 10.50
C SER A 55 -1.67 -25.52 11.01
N GLU A 56 -2.66 -24.62 10.98
CA GLU A 56 -2.54 -23.26 11.49
C GLU A 56 -2.12 -23.21 12.97
N ASN A 57 -2.57 -24.18 13.75
CA ASN A 57 -2.18 -24.34 15.15
C ASN A 57 -0.66 -24.58 15.31
N VAL A 58 -0.08 -25.41 14.44
CA VAL A 58 1.38 -25.68 14.45
C VAL A 58 2.15 -24.43 14.04
N LEU A 59 1.70 -23.72 13.01
CA LEU A 59 2.33 -22.47 12.57
C LEU A 59 2.29 -21.38 13.65
N THR A 60 1.16 -21.24 14.34
CA THR A 60 0.98 -20.29 15.44
C THR A 60 1.92 -20.58 16.61
N VAL A 61 2.03 -21.85 17.02
CA VAL A 61 2.93 -22.26 18.10
C VAL A 61 4.40 -22.06 17.71
N LEU A 62 4.80 -22.45 16.48
CA LEU A 62 6.18 -22.28 16.02
C LEU A 62 6.58 -20.81 15.93
N THR A 63 5.68 -19.95 15.47
CA THR A 63 5.91 -18.50 15.43
C THR A 63 6.11 -17.94 16.83
N SER A 64 5.30 -18.38 17.79
CA SER A 64 5.43 -17.92 19.18
C SER A 64 6.69 -18.46 19.87
N ILE A 65 7.10 -19.71 19.61
CA ILE A 65 8.42 -20.24 20.00
C ILE A 65 9.55 -19.39 19.42
N ALA A 66 9.48 -19.03 18.14
CA ALA A 66 10.50 -18.21 17.48
C ALA A 66 10.61 -16.83 18.16
N THR A 67 9.49 -16.20 18.50
CA THR A 67 9.52 -14.92 19.23
C THR A 67 10.09 -15.05 20.64
N HIS A 68 9.83 -16.16 21.33
CA HIS A 68 10.40 -16.45 22.65
C HIS A 68 11.93 -16.58 22.58
N LYS A 69 12.44 -17.41 21.65
CA LYS A 69 13.87 -17.62 21.42
C LYS A 69 14.61 -16.34 21.02
N ALA A 70 14.00 -15.51 20.18
CA ALA A 70 14.56 -14.23 19.80
C ALA A 70 14.67 -13.26 21.00
N ARG A 71 13.73 -13.30 21.94
CA ARG A 71 13.75 -12.46 23.16
C ARG A 71 14.73 -12.95 24.22
N SER A 72 14.90 -14.26 24.34
CA SER A 72 15.82 -14.86 25.32
C SER A 72 17.28 -14.80 24.87
N GLY A 73 17.56 -14.36 23.64
CA GLY A 73 18.92 -14.31 23.08
C GLY A 73 19.50 -15.70 22.78
N ASP A 74 18.66 -16.74 22.81
CA ASP A 74 19.00 -18.12 22.40
C ASP A 74 18.89 -18.24 20.86
N GLU A 75 19.58 -17.33 20.16
CA GLU A 75 19.83 -17.46 18.74
C GLU A 75 20.90 -18.54 18.59
N ARG A 76 20.48 -19.76 18.24
CA ARG A 76 21.46 -20.79 17.85
C ARG A 76 22.26 -20.24 16.67
N PRO A 77 23.60 -20.07 16.82
CA PRO A 77 24.42 -19.77 15.67
C PRO A 77 24.19 -20.89 14.66
N GLN A 78 23.96 -20.53 13.39
CA GLN A 78 24.11 -21.51 12.32
C GLN A 78 25.45 -22.22 12.56
N GLU A 79 25.42 -23.53 12.83
CA GLU A 79 26.63 -24.34 12.98
C GLU A 79 27.29 -24.47 11.60
N VAL A 80 27.94 -23.40 11.15
CA VAL A 80 28.85 -23.46 10.02
C VAL A 80 30.10 -24.19 10.52
N PRO A 81 30.50 -25.31 9.89
CA PRO A 81 31.74 -26.00 10.25
C PRO A 81 32.91 -25.03 10.04
N THR A 82 33.47 -24.51 11.14
CA THR A 82 34.56 -23.54 11.13
C THR A 82 35.89 -24.21 11.41
N SER A 83 36.91 -23.88 10.61
CA SER A 83 38.29 -24.30 10.84
C SER A 83 38.86 -23.67 12.11
N LEU A 84 39.92 -24.27 12.69
CA LEU A 84 40.58 -23.76 13.91
C LEU A 84 41.05 -22.30 13.77
N TRP A 85 41.52 -21.91 12.58
CA TRP A 85 41.95 -20.54 12.30
C TRP A 85 40.81 -19.52 12.27
N GLN A 86 39.64 -19.91 11.75
CA GLN A 86 38.45 -19.05 11.76
C GLN A 86 37.95 -18.81 13.18
N ARG A 87 38.11 -19.77 14.10
CA ARG A 87 37.72 -19.59 15.51
C ARG A 87 38.57 -18.52 16.20
N VAL A 88 39.88 -18.50 15.94
CA VAL A 88 40.80 -17.48 16.48
C VAL A 88 40.49 -16.10 15.89
N TRP A 89 40.25 -16.02 14.57
CA TRP A 89 39.89 -14.77 13.90
C TRP A 89 38.56 -14.20 14.39
N ASN A 90 37.54 -15.05 14.54
CA ASN A 90 36.23 -14.65 15.03
C ASN A 90 36.24 -14.23 16.51
N ALA A 91 37.21 -14.70 17.31
CA ALA A 91 37.38 -14.27 18.69
C ALA A 91 38.05 -12.90 18.80
N ALA A 92 38.88 -12.51 17.82
CA ALA A 92 39.55 -11.22 17.78
C ALA A 92 38.73 -10.15 17.03
N ALA A 93 37.87 -10.56 16.09
CA ALA A 93 36.95 -9.66 15.41
C ALA A 93 35.79 -9.27 16.34
N ALA A 94 35.40 -7.99 16.31
CA ALA A 94 34.20 -7.55 17.01
C ALA A 94 32.99 -8.37 16.53
N PRO A 95 32.04 -8.72 17.43
CA PRO A 95 30.84 -9.43 17.03
C PRO A 95 30.10 -8.59 15.99
N LYS A 96 29.70 -9.23 14.88
CA LYS A 96 28.88 -8.57 13.88
C LYS A 96 27.50 -8.37 14.48
N TYR A 97 27.22 -7.16 14.97
CA TYR A 97 25.89 -6.82 15.47
C TYR A 97 24.86 -7.08 14.37
N PRO A 98 23.69 -7.62 14.71
CA PRO A 98 22.60 -7.73 13.75
C PRO A 98 22.30 -6.34 13.20
N PRO A 99 21.84 -6.24 11.94
CA PRO A 99 21.34 -4.97 11.45
C PRO A 99 20.27 -4.46 12.42
N PRO A 100 20.18 -3.14 12.67
CA PRO A 100 19.13 -2.60 13.50
C PRO A 100 17.77 -3.07 12.98
N PRO A 101 16.80 -3.34 13.88
CA PRO A 101 15.44 -3.62 13.46
C PRO A 101 14.93 -2.48 12.58
N ASP A 102 14.00 -2.79 11.67
CA ASP A 102 13.45 -1.80 10.76
C ASP A 102 12.87 -0.64 11.56
N ASP A 103 13.25 0.59 11.22
CA ASP A 103 13.00 1.83 11.99
C ASP A 103 11.51 2.25 11.95
N GLY A 104 10.63 1.38 11.44
CA GLY A 104 9.20 1.63 11.29
C GLY A 104 8.83 2.81 10.38
N SER A 105 9.83 3.48 9.80
CA SER A 105 9.70 4.66 8.95
C SER A 105 9.51 4.31 7.48
N ARG A 106 9.63 3.03 7.12
CA ARG A 106 9.24 2.55 5.80
C ARG A 106 7.72 2.52 5.71
N PRO A 107 7.13 3.02 4.62
CA PRO A 107 5.70 2.84 4.41
C PRO A 107 5.39 1.33 4.42
N PRO A 108 4.24 0.91 5.00
CA PRO A 108 3.85 -0.48 4.93
C PRO A 108 3.79 -0.92 3.48
N TRP A 109 4.15 -2.17 3.21
CA TRP A 109 3.97 -2.74 1.88
C TRP A 109 2.47 -2.73 1.55
N ARG A 110 2.07 -2.00 0.52
CA ARG A 110 0.67 -1.90 0.08
C ARG A 110 0.46 -2.67 -1.21
N HIS A 111 -0.66 -3.38 -1.28
CA HIS A 111 -1.06 -4.07 -2.50
C HIS A 111 -1.47 -3.05 -3.57
N SER A 112 -1.35 -3.42 -4.85
CA SER A 112 -1.76 -2.55 -5.98
C SER A 112 -3.20 -2.10 -5.89
N LYS A 113 -4.10 -2.96 -5.40
CA LYS A 113 -5.52 -2.64 -5.21
C LYS A 113 -5.74 -1.57 -4.16
N GLU A 114 -5.11 -1.69 -3.01
CA GLU A 114 -5.24 -0.72 -1.90
C GLU A 114 -4.76 0.68 -2.30
N LEU A 115 -3.71 0.76 -3.13
CA LEU A 115 -3.23 2.04 -3.68
C LEU A 115 -4.25 2.69 -4.64
N CYS A 116 -5.00 1.87 -5.39
CA CYS A 116 -6.10 2.37 -6.22
C CYS A 116 -7.30 2.82 -5.38
N GLU A 117 -7.58 2.14 -4.26
CA GLU A 117 -8.62 2.52 -3.31
C GLU A 117 -8.25 3.79 -2.51
N GLU A 118 -6.96 4.04 -2.30
CA GLU A 118 -6.47 5.30 -1.72
C GLU A 118 -6.74 6.48 -2.67
N ALA A 119 -6.58 6.29 -3.98
CA ALA A 119 -6.95 7.30 -4.97
C ALA A 119 -8.46 7.60 -4.93
N SER A 120 -9.32 6.59 -4.81
CA SER A 120 -10.76 6.80 -4.72
C SER A 120 -11.17 7.50 -3.41
N LEU A 121 -10.50 7.19 -2.30
CA LEU A 121 -10.70 7.89 -1.03
C LEU A 121 -10.31 9.38 -1.14
N ASN A 122 -9.15 9.68 -1.73
CA ASN A 122 -8.69 11.05 -1.94
C ASN A 122 -9.66 11.84 -2.82
N LEU A 123 -10.21 11.19 -3.86
CA LEU A 123 -11.22 11.79 -4.72
C LEU A 123 -12.49 12.15 -3.93
N TYR A 124 -12.96 11.24 -3.08
CA TYR A 124 -14.16 11.46 -2.25
C TYR A 124 -13.95 12.59 -1.23
N ILE A 125 -12.77 12.67 -0.61
CA ILE A 125 -12.40 13.81 0.26
C ILE A 125 -12.45 15.12 -0.54
N GLY A 126 -11.90 15.11 -1.76
CA GLY A 126 -11.93 16.25 -2.67
C GLY A 126 -13.35 16.74 -2.98
N GLU A 127 -14.26 15.82 -3.30
CA GLU A 127 -15.67 16.13 -3.53
C GLU A 127 -16.34 16.77 -2.31
N ILE A 128 -16.15 16.19 -1.12
CA ILE A 128 -16.72 16.71 0.12
C ILE A 128 -16.22 18.12 0.38
N LEU A 129 -14.89 18.31 0.38
CA LEU A 129 -14.27 19.61 0.62
C LEU A 129 -14.77 20.66 -0.37
N PHE A 130 -14.88 20.31 -1.65
CA PHE A 130 -15.40 21.21 -2.67
C PHE A 130 -16.89 21.53 -2.51
N ALA A 131 -17.69 20.55 -2.08
CA ALA A 131 -19.13 20.72 -1.86
C ALA A 131 -19.46 21.47 -0.56
N THR A 132 -18.54 21.52 0.41
CA THR A 132 -18.76 22.26 1.66
C THR A 132 -19.04 23.74 1.40
N LYS A 133 -20.05 24.28 2.09
CA LYS A 133 -20.60 25.63 1.81
C LYS A 133 -19.69 26.76 2.23
N ASP A 134 -18.78 26.51 3.18
CA ASP A 134 -17.98 27.54 3.83
C ASP A 134 -16.52 27.49 3.37
N ALA A 135 -16.03 28.66 2.96
CA ALA A 135 -14.69 29.00 2.46
C ALA A 135 -14.34 28.64 1.00
N LYS A 136 -13.98 29.68 0.23
CA LYS A 136 -13.26 29.58 -1.05
C LYS A 136 -12.02 28.67 -0.95
N ALA A 137 -11.37 28.68 0.22
CA ALA A 137 -10.22 27.82 0.53
C ALA A 137 -10.57 26.33 0.40
N ASN A 138 -11.71 25.88 0.95
CA ASN A 138 -12.14 24.48 0.88
C ASN A 138 -12.43 24.02 -0.55
N ARG A 139 -12.88 24.93 -1.43
CA ARG A 139 -13.05 24.62 -2.86
C ARG A 139 -11.72 24.46 -3.58
N GLU A 140 -10.77 25.35 -3.32
CA GLU A 140 -9.43 25.22 -3.91
C GLU A 140 -8.69 23.99 -3.34
N GLU A 141 -8.89 23.68 -2.07
CA GLU A 141 -8.34 22.49 -1.41
C GLU A 141 -8.99 21.21 -1.96
N GLY A 142 -10.31 21.11 -2.01
CA GLY A 142 -11.01 19.93 -2.57
C GLY A 142 -10.63 19.66 -4.03
N LEU A 143 -10.38 20.72 -4.80
CA LEU A 143 -9.84 20.61 -6.14
C LEU A 143 -8.41 20.07 -6.14
N ALA A 144 -7.54 20.52 -5.24
CA ALA A 144 -6.18 19.99 -5.10
C ALA A 144 -6.18 18.49 -4.75
N TRP A 145 -7.00 18.08 -3.77
CA TRP A 145 -7.20 16.67 -3.43
C TRP A 145 -7.66 15.82 -4.63
N THR A 146 -8.54 16.38 -5.46
CA THR A 146 -8.98 15.71 -6.69
C THR A 146 -7.87 15.57 -7.73
N ARG A 147 -7.00 16.57 -7.86
CA ARG A 147 -5.83 16.50 -8.76
C ARG A 147 -4.86 15.43 -8.32
N ASP A 148 -4.57 15.39 -7.01
CA ASP A 148 -3.69 14.38 -6.43
C ASP A 148 -4.27 12.97 -6.56
N ALA A 149 -5.59 12.81 -6.41
CA ALA A 149 -6.28 11.55 -6.64
C ALA A 149 -6.15 11.06 -8.10
N VAL A 150 -6.33 11.96 -9.08
CA VAL A 150 -6.16 11.67 -10.50
C VAL A 150 -4.71 11.31 -10.82
N ASP A 151 -3.74 12.04 -10.27
CA ASP A 151 -2.31 11.77 -10.44
C ASP A 151 -1.93 10.40 -9.86
N LEU A 152 -2.43 10.07 -8.66
CA LEU A 152 -2.21 8.78 -8.02
C LEU A 152 -2.82 7.64 -8.86
N ALA A 153 -4.09 7.75 -9.28
CA ALA A 153 -4.74 6.73 -10.09
C ALA A 153 -4.01 6.51 -11.44
N GLU A 154 -3.57 7.59 -12.08
CA GLU A 154 -2.81 7.51 -13.33
C GLU A 154 -1.43 6.84 -13.14
N GLU A 155 -0.70 7.20 -12.09
CA GLU A 155 0.60 6.61 -11.77
C GLU A 155 0.47 5.10 -11.48
N GLN A 156 -0.53 4.71 -10.69
CA GLN A 156 -0.76 3.30 -10.37
C GLN A 156 -1.18 2.49 -11.60
N LEU A 157 -1.99 3.05 -12.51
CA LEU A 157 -2.32 2.38 -13.78
C LEU A 157 -1.09 2.13 -14.64
N ARG A 158 -0.16 3.09 -14.70
CA ARG A 158 1.09 2.93 -15.43
C ARG A 158 1.98 1.87 -14.78
N LYS A 159 2.00 1.76 -13.44
CA LYS A 159 2.78 0.76 -12.70
C LYS A 159 2.22 -0.66 -12.84
N VAL A 160 0.90 -0.83 -12.75
CA VAL A 160 0.24 -2.15 -12.88
C VAL A 160 0.36 -2.70 -14.30
N GLY A 161 0.47 -1.83 -15.32
CA GLY A 161 0.67 -2.21 -16.72
C GLY A 161 -0.49 -3.03 -17.31
N THR A 162 -0.42 -3.41 -18.59
CA THR A 162 -1.51 -4.15 -19.28
C THR A 162 -1.36 -5.67 -19.20
N VAL A 163 -0.15 -6.19 -19.05
CA VAL A 163 0.16 -7.63 -19.11
C VAL A 163 0.70 -8.11 -17.75
N GLY A 164 0.05 -9.10 -17.14
CA GLY A 164 0.51 -9.75 -15.91
C GLY A 164 0.20 -9.01 -14.59
N GLY A 165 -0.21 -7.74 -14.64
CA GLY A 165 -0.63 -7.00 -13.44
C GLY A 165 -2.05 -7.33 -12.97
N ASP A 166 -2.31 -7.09 -11.69
CA ASP A 166 -3.59 -7.29 -11.01
C ASP A 166 -4.74 -6.62 -11.79
N ARG A 167 -5.67 -7.46 -12.28
CA ARG A 167 -6.81 -7.02 -13.10
C ARG A 167 -7.81 -6.21 -12.30
N GLU A 168 -8.00 -6.56 -11.04
CA GLU A 168 -8.95 -5.90 -10.14
C GLU A 168 -8.43 -4.51 -9.80
N ALA A 169 -7.18 -4.40 -9.34
CA ALA A 169 -6.54 -3.11 -9.11
C ALA A 169 -6.60 -2.19 -10.35
N ARG A 170 -6.30 -2.73 -11.54
CA ARG A 170 -6.38 -1.97 -12.79
C ARG A 170 -7.79 -1.47 -13.09
N GLN A 171 -8.82 -2.28 -12.80
CA GLN A 171 -10.20 -1.86 -12.97
C GLN A 171 -10.56 -0.74 -12.01
N THR A 172 -10.28 -0.89 -10.72
CA THR A 172 -10.55 0.12 -9.70
C THR A 172 -9.85 1.45 -10.00
N CYS A 173 -8.57 1.41 -10.35
CA CYS A 173 -7.86 2.64 -10.72
C CYS A 173 -8.43 3.29 -11.99
N ARG A 174 -8.91 2.52 -12.99
CA ARG A 174 -9.54 3.11 -14.19
C ARG A 174 -10.86 3.79 -13.87
N GLU A 175 -11.69 3.16 -13.06
CA GLU A 175 -12.95 3.73 -12.60
C GLU A 175 -12.67 5.03 -11.82
N CYS A 176 -11.72 4.99 -10.89
CA CYS A 176 -11.29 6.17 -10.13
C CYS A 176 -10.75 7.28 -11.04
N LEU A 177 -9.89 6.96 -12.01
CA LEU A 177 -9.34 7.93 -12.95
C LEU A 177 -10.42 8.58 -13.82
N GLY A 178 -11.36 7.78 -14.33
CA GLY A 178 -12.49 8.26 -15.13
C GLY A 178 -13.36 9.24 -14.33
N VAL A 179 -13.83 8.81 -13.17
CA VAL A 179 -14.65 9.63 -12.26
C VAL A 179 -13.87 10.87 -11.79
N GLY A 180 -12.58 10.72 -11.49
CA GLY A 180 -11.71 11.82 -11.05
C GLY A 180 -11.56 12.92 -12.09
N LEU A 181 -11.36 12.55 -13.36
CA LEU A 181 -11.29 13.50 -14.46
C LEU A 181 -12.64 14.20 -14.71
N GLU A 182 -13.75 13.46 -14.62
CA GLU A 182 -15.10 14.02 -14.72
C GLU A 182 -15.37 15.03 -13.59
N ASN A 183 -15.09 14.65 -12.34
CA ASN A 183 -15.21 15.51 -11.18
C ASN A 183 -14.34 16.77 -11.30
N TRP A 184 -13.07 16.61 -11.67
CA TRP A 184 -12.16 17.73 -11.88
C TRP A 184 -12.73 18.69 -12.92
N SER A 185 -13.18 18.18 -14.07
CA SER A 185 -13.78 19.01 -15.12
C SER A 185 -15.01 19.77 -14.64
N ALA A 186 -15.88 19.14 -13.86
CA ALA A 186 -17.10 19.74 -13.34
C ALA A 186 -16.81 20.83 -12.30
N MET A 187 -15.86 20.58 -11.39
CA MET A 187 -15.44 21.54 -10.37
C MET A 187 -14.83 22.79 -10.99
N VAL A 188 -13.91 22.63 -11.95
CA VAL A 188 -13.26 23.75 -12.64
C VAL A 188 -14.28 24.54 -13.48
N ALA A 189 -15.17 23.86 -14.20
CA ALA A 189 -16.22 24.52 -14.97
C ALA A 189 -17.16 25.36 -14.08
N LYS A 190 -17.44 24.89 -12.86
CA LYS A 190 -18.22 25.66 -11.88
C LYS A 190 -17.46 26.91 -11.42
N LEU A 191 -16.18 26.78 -11.09
CA LEU A 191 -15.35 27.92 -10.66
C LEU A 191 -15.17 28.96 -11.78
N ALA A 192 -15.00 28.53 -13.04
CA ALA A 192 -14.93 29.41 -14.19
C ALA A 192 -16.23 30.21 -14.38
N LYS A 193 -17.40 29.54 -14.32
CA LYS A 193 -18.70 30.22 -14.38
C LYS A 193 -18.92 31.22 -13.25
N GLU A 194 -18.51 30.88 -12.02
CA GLU A 194 -18.58 31.80 -10.89
C GLU A 194 -17.67 33.02 -11.07
N GLU A 195 -16.49 32.85 -11.67
CA GLU A 195 -15.56 33.94 -11.97
C GLU A 195 -16.14 34.89 -13.03
N GLU A 196 -16.70 34.35 -14.12
CA GLU A 196 -17.40 35.13 -15.15
C GLU A 196 -18.61 35.88 -14.61
N ALA A 197 -19.44 35.22 -13.78
CA ALA A 197 -20.58 35.85 -13.14
C ALA A 197 -20.16 37.03 -12.25
N LYS A 198 -19.03 36.90 -11.52
CA LYS A 198 -18.46 37.99 -10.72
C LYS A 198 -17.91 39.12 -11.58
N LYS A 199 -17.26 38.82 -12.72
CA LYS A 199 -16.80 39.83 -13.69
C LYS A 199 -17.98 40.62 -14.25
N ASN A 200 -19.06 39.93 -14.63
CA ASN A 200 -20.27 40.55 -15.19
C ASN A 200 -21.09 41.33 -14.16
N ALA A 201 -21.04 40.95 -12.88
CA ALA A 201 -21.69 41.66 -11.78
C ALA A 201 -20.85 42.81 -11.20
N ALA A 202 -19.58 42.97 -11.59
CA ALA A 202 -18.74 44.06 -11.11
C ALA A 202 -19.18 45.38 -11.78
N PRO A 203 -19.44 46.46 -11.01
CA PRO A 203 -19.78 47.75 -11.59
C PRO A 203 -18.61 48.28 -12.42
N THR A 204 -18.90 48.82 -13.60
CA THR A 204 -17.95 49.51 -14.49
C THR A 204 -17.25 50.65 -13.75
N LYS A 205 -16.11 50.36 -13.12
CA LYS A 205 -15.31 51.39 -12.47
C LYS A 205 -14.59 52.22 -13.53
N SER A 206 -15.12 53.43 -13.70
CA SER A 206 -14.48 54.72 -14.00
C SER A 206 -13.24 54.74 -14.89
N THR A 207 -13.36 55.52 -15.96
CA THR A 207 -12.39 55.92 -16.98
C THR A 207 -11.15 56.67 -16.44
N PHE A 208 -10.36 56.06 -15.55
CA PHE A 208 -9.07 56.62 -15.08
C PHE A 208 -8.02 55.53 -14.79
N GLY A 209 -7.86 54.56 -15.71
CA GLY A 209 -6.94 53.43 -15.58
C GLY A 209 -5.96 53.29 -16.75
N PHE A 210 -5.30 54.38 -17.15
CA PHE A 210 -4.33 54.38 -18.27
C PHE A 210 -2.98 53.69 -17.95
N TRP A 211 -2.75 53.21 -16.72
CA TRP A 211 -1.47 52.62 -16.30
C TRP A 211 -1.53 51.15 -15.84
N SER A 212 -2.60 50.43 -16.17
CA SER A 212 -2.67 48.98 -15.95
C SER A 212 -2.91 48.25 -17.26
N GLU A 213 -1.88 48.25 -18.12
CA GLU A 213 -1.77 47.28 -19.20
C GLU A 213 -1.40 45.92 -18.61
N ALA A 214 -2.39 45.22 -18.09
CA ALA A 214 -2.30 43.80 -17.82
C ALA A 214 -3.20 43.11 -18.84
N LYS A 215 -2.56 42.42 -19.79
CA LYS A 215 -3.18 41.51 -20.76
C LYS A 215 -4.39 40.80 -20.15
N THR A 216 -5.43 40.66 -20.96
CA THR A 216 -6.50 39.68 -20.81
C THR A 216 -5.90 38.28 -20.76
N VAL A 217 -5.37 37.89 -19.59
CA VAL A 217 -5.05 36.49 -19.29
C VAL A 217 -6.40 35.84 -19.08
N ASP A 218 -6.69 34.75 -19.80
CA ASP A 218 -7.85 33.91 -19.51
C ASP A 218 -7.94 33.66 -18.00
N GLY A 219 -9.18 33.65 -17.46
CA GLY A 219 -9.38 33.43 -16.03
C GLY A 219 -8.61 32.18 -15.56
N ARG A 220 -8.03 32.21 -14.36
CA ARG A 220 -7.21 31.09 -13.81
C ARG A 220 -7.89 29.74 -14.05
N TRP A 221 -9.21 29.70 -13.83
CA TRP A 221 -10.02 28.49 -13.96
C TRP A 221 -10.36 28.13 -15.41
N ALA A 222 -10.44 29.09 -16.32
CA ALA A 222 -10.60 28.82 -17.76
C ALA A 222 -9.33 28.13 -18.31
N ALA A 223 -8.15 28.64 -17.96
CA ALA A 223 -6.89 27.99 -18.32
C ALA A 223 -6.77 26.58 -17.70
N GLU A 224 -7.27 26.38 -16.48
CA GLU A 224 -7.31 25.07 -15.85
C GLU A 224 -8.29 24.11 -16.56
N GLN A 225 -9.40 24.63 -17.08
CA GLN A 225 -10.36 23.83 -17.85
C GLN A 225 -9.70 23.25 -19.11
N ASP A 226 -8.86 24.04 -19.78
CA ASP A 226 -8.07 23.57 -20.93
C ASP A 226 -7.06 22.49 -20.52
N VAL A 227 -6.43 22.64 -19.35
CA VAL A 227 -5.51 21.62 -18.79
C VAL A 227 -6.25 20.30 -18.55
N VAL A 228 -7.44 20.34 -17.94
CA VAL A 228 -8.25 19.14 -17.70
C VAL A 228 -8.65 18.49 -19.02
N THR A 229 -9.11 19.27 -19.99
CA THR A 229 -9.54 18.78 -21.30
C THR A 229 -8.39 18.08 -22.04
N GLU A 230 -7.21 18.69 -22.02
CA GLU A 230 -6.00 18.11 -22.61
C GLU A 230 -5.55 16.85 -21.86
N ARG A 231 -5.70 16.81 -20.54
CA ARG A 231 -5.37 15.63 -19.74
C ARG A 231 -6.34 14.49 -20.01
N ILE A 232 -7.66 14.73 -20.07
CA ILE A 232 -8.65 13.74 -20.51
C ILE A 232 -8.27 13.15 -21.87
N ARG A 233 -7.85 14.00 -22.81
CA ARG A 233 -7.42 13.57 -24.14
C ARG A 233 -6.21 12.63 -24.08
N ARG A 234 -5.20 12.95 -23.28
CA ARG A 234 -3.97 12.13 -23.13
C ARG A 234 -4.23 10.81 -22.40
N THR A 235 -5.07 10.85 -21.38
CA THR A 235 -5.31 9.70 -20.50
C THR A 235 -6.37 8.75 -21.08
N ARG A 236 -7.04 9.13 -22.18
CA ARG A 236 -8.04 8.31 -22.88
C ARG A 236 -7.57 6.90 -23.20
N GLU A 237 -6.31 6.72 -23.61
CA GLU A 237 -5.75 5.41 -23.94
C GLU A 237 -5.66 4.48 -22.71
N LEU A 238 -5.47 5.03 -21.51
CA LEU A 238 -5.42 4.27 -20.26
C LEU A 238 -6.81 3.85 -19.78
N LEU A 239 -7.86 4.57 -20.20
CA LEU A 239 -9.25 4.30 -19.85
C LEU A 239 -9.91 3.26 -20.75
N VAL A 240 -9.40 3.02 -21.96
CA VAL A 240 -9.96 2.00 -22.87
C VAL A 240 -9.49 0.60 -22.42
N ASN A 241 -10.44 -0.32 -22.23
CA ASN A 241 -10.12 -1.74 -22.04
C ASN A 241 -9.53 -2.31 -23.33
N VAL A 242 -8.20 -2.42 -23.39
CA VAL A 242 -7.55 -3.31 -24.34
C VAL A 242 -7.58 -4.71 -23.72
N GLU A 243 -8.58 -5.51 -24.09
CA GLU A 243 -8.47 -6.95 -23.91
C GLU A 243 -7.21 -7.43 -24.65
N PRO A 244 -6.32 -8.21 -24.01
CA PRO A 244 -5.18 -8.74 -24.72
C PRO A 244 -5.71 -9.52 -25.93
N PRO A 245 -5.12 -9.35 -27.14
CA PRO A 245 -5.55 -10.11 -28.30
C PRO A 245 -5.52 -11.59 -27.91
N ALA A 246 -6.64 -12.28 -28.11
CA ALA A 246 -6.78 -13.69 -27.78
C ALA A 246 -5.55 -14.42 -28.31
N ALA A 247 -4.73 -14.93 -27.39
CA ALA A 247 -3.48 -15.58 -27.73
C ALA A 247 -3.75 -16.64 -28.79
N GLY A 248 -3.02 -16.54 -29.91
CA GLY A 248 -3.19 -17.35 -31.10
C GLY A 248 -3.20 -18.84 -30.75
N LEU A 249 -4.02 -19.58 -31.53
CA LEU A 249 -4.37 -21.02 -31.51
C LEU A 249 -5.81 -21.30 -31.05
N ALA A 250 -6.39 -20.56 -30.10
CA ALA A 250 -7.77 -20.81 -29.65
C ALA A 250 -8.84 -20.41 -30.70
N SER A 251 -8.51 -19.52 -31.62
CA SER A 251 -9.40 -19.08 -32.72
C SER A 251 -9.44 -20.03 -33.91
N LEU A 252 -8.47 -20.94 -34.06
CA LEU A 252 -8.41 -21.91 -35.16
C LEU A 252 -9.24 -23.18 -34.90
N LEU A 253 -9.65 -23.42 -33.65
CA LEU A 253 -10.45 -24.60 -33.26
C LEU A 253 -11.95 -24.32 -33.24
N ARG A 254 -12.38 -23.14 -33.71
CA ARG A 254 -13.78 -22.69 -33.67
C ARG A 254 -14.38 -22.38 -35.04
N ALA A 255 -13.75 -22.85 -36.11
CA ALA A 255 -14.25 -22.82 -37.48
C ALA A 255 -14.55 -24.25 -37.95
#